data_AF-A0A820KRF7-F1
#
_entry.id   AF-A0A820KRF7-F1
#
_cell.length_a   1.000
_cell.length_b   1.000
_cell.length_c   1.000
_cell.angle_alpha   90.00
_cell.angle_beta   90.00
_cell.angle_gamma   90.00
#
_symmetry.space_group_name_H-M   'P 1'
#
loop_
_entity.id
_entity.type
_entity.pdbx_description
1 polymer ?
#
loop_
_entity_poly.entity_id
_entity_poly.type
_entity_poly.pdbx_seq_one_letter_code
_entity_poly.pdbx_strand_id
1 'polypeptide(L)'
;MSSSSDDSSPLLKANIFSRLVHHWLSPLMRKSHKQGVLHFNDLYALPSHLKSTELTDKIEANWFDEVKRYPQNPSLIRVTLRTFGWKLIFHGVFALLH
;
A
#
# COMPACT_ATOMS: atom_id res chain seq x y z
N MET A 1 5.55 5.17 -21.04
CA MET A 1 4.81 4.12 -21.76
C MET A 1 4.29 3.12 -20.72
N SER A 2 3.07 3.29 -20.22
CA SER A 2 2.39 2.31 -19.35
C SER A 2 0.88 2.51 -19.49
N SER A 3 0.38 2.20 -20.69
CA SER A 3 -1.06 2.01 -20.90
C SER A 3 -1.44 0.57 -20.59
N SER A 4 -2.72 0.41 -20.22
CA SER A 4 -3.55 -0.80 -20.22
C SER A 4 -3.31 -1.89 -19.16
N SER A 5 -3.78 -1.67 -17.92
CA SER A 5 -4.35 -2.75 -17.08
C SER A 5 -4.97 -2.26 -15.75
N ASP A 6 -5.36 -0.98 -15.64
CA ASP A 6 -5.78 -0.41 -14.34
C ASP A 6 -7.25 -0.74 -13.94
N ASP A 7 -8.07 -1.28 -14.84
CA ASP A 7 -9.52 -1.41 -14.62
C ASP A 7 -10.01 -2.83 -14.22
N SER A 8 -9.13 -3.82 -14.11
CA SER A 8 -9.53 -5.24 -14.01
C SER A 8 -9.28 -5.90 -12.64
N SER A 9 -8.80 -5.16 -11.62
CA SER A 9 -8.59 -5.78 -10.31
C SER A 9 -9.92 -5.85 -9.52
N PRO A 10 -10.36 -7.04 -9.06
CA PRO A 10 -11.58 -7.17 -8.25
C PRO A 10 -11.47 -6.41 -6.91
N LEU A 11 -10.26 -5.98 -6.55
CA LEU A 11 -9.97 -5.07 -5.45
C LEU A 11 -10.59 -3.67 -5.60
N LEU A 12 -10.66 -3.13 -6.82
CA LEU A 12 -11.28 -1.83 -7.10
C LEU A 12 -12.82 -1.92 -7.13
N LYS A 13 -13.35 -3.10 -7.49
CA LYS A 13 -14.80 -3.37 -7.61
C LYS A 13 -15.44 -3.94 -6.34
N ALA A 14 -14.62 -4.32 -5.35
CA ALA A 14 -15.06 -4.91 -4.09
C ALA A 14 -15.59 -3.84 -3.12
N ASN A 15 -16.80 -4.07 -2.59
CA ASN A 15 -17.44 -3.26 -1.56
C ASN A 15 -16.57 -3.20 -0.29
N ILE A 16 -16.70 -2.15 0.54
CA ILE A 16 -15.82 -1.87 1.70
C ILE A 16 -15.71 -3.08 2.66
N PHE A 17 -16.81 -3.80 2.88
CA PHE A 17 -16.84 -5.05 3.67
C PHE A 17 -16.07 -6.22 3.02
N SER A 18 -16.06 -6.33 1.69
CA SER A 18 -15.30 -7.36 0.98
C SER A 18 -13.79 -7.10 1.11
N ARG A 19 -13.35 -5.84 1.05
CA ARG A 19 -11.94 -5.46 1.30
C ARG A 19 -11.51 -5.82 2.72
N LEU A 20 -12.39 -5.60 3.70
CA LEU A 20 -12.09 -5.74 5.13
C LEU A 20 -12.03 -7.21 5.59
N VAL A 21 -12.88 -8.08 5.05
CA VAL A 21 -12.91 -9.52 5.39
C VAL A 21 -11.95 -10.35 4.50
N HIS A 22 -11.14 -9.70 3.65
CA HIS A 22 -10.33 -10.37 2.62
C HIS A 22 -11.13 -11.36 1.75
N HIS A 23 -12.45 -11.16 1.65
CA HIS A 23 -13.34 -12.09 0.94
C HIS A 23 -13.02 -12.13 -0.56
N TRP A 24 -12.48 -11.04 -1.10
CA TRP A 24 -11.96 -10.97 -2.47
C TRP A 24 -10.77 -11.92 -2.72
N LEU A 25 -10.08 -12.38 -1.66
CA LEU A 25 -8.91 -13.26 -1.74
C LEU A 25 -9.28 -14.76 -1.63
N SER A 26 -10.47 -15.08 -1.09
CA SER A 26 -10.98 -16.45 -0.97
C SER A 26 -10.98 -17.28 -2.27
N PRO A 27 -11.38 -16.76 -3.45
CA PRO A 27 -11.31 -17.54 -4.69
C PRO A 27 -9.87 -17.88 -5.10
N LEU A 28 -8.90 -17.00 -4.82
CA LEU A 28 -7.48 -17.24 -5.09
C LEU A 28 -6.92 -18.33 -4.17
N MET A 29 -7.22 -18.26 -2.88
CA MET A 29 -6.82 -19.30 -1.91
C MET A 29 -7.39 -20.67 -2.27
N ARG A 30 -8.67 -20.71 -2.70
CA ARG A 30 -9.32 -21.95 -3.13
C ARG A 30 -8.67 -22.52 -4.41
N LYS A 31 -8.24 -21.67 -5.33
CA LYS A 31 -7.52 -22.09 -6.55
C LYS A 31 -6.16 -22.68 -6.19
N SER A 32 -5.39 -22.01 -5.34
CA SER A 32 -4.11 -22.51 -4.82
C SER A 32 -4.27 -23.87 -4.13
N HIS A 33 -5.29 -24.02 -3.28
CA HIS A 33 -5.55 -25.27 -2.55
C HIS A 33 -5.98 -26.42 -3.47
N LYS A 34 -6.69 -26.15 -4.58
CA LYS A 34 -7.15 -27.18 -5.51
C LYS A 34 -6.09 -27.57 -6.56
N GLN A 35 -5.28 -26.61 -7.00
CA GLN A 35 -4.37 -26.79 -8.13
C GLN A 35 -2.90 -26.94 -7.72
N GLY A 36 -2.54 -26.62 -6.46
CA GLY A 36 -1.19 -26.81 -5.90
C GLY A 36 -0.10 -25.88 -6.47
N VAL A 37 -0.34 -25.26 -7.62
CA VAL A 37 0.58 -24.34 -8.30
C VAL A 37 -0.18 -23.09 -8.70
N LEU A 38 0.37 -21.92 -8.36
CA LEU A 38 -0.18 -20.63 -8.73
C LEU A 38 0.78 -19.95 -9.69
N HIS A 39 0.31 -19.62 -10.90
CA HIS A 39 1.12 -18.87 -11.86
C HIS A 39 0.98 -17.37 -11.64
N PHE A 40 2.03 -16.61 -11.96
CA PHE A 40 2.05 -15.15 -11.79
C PHE A 40 0.91 -14.45 -12.55
N ASN A 41 0.48 -15.02 -13.68
CA ASN A 41 -0.65 -14.52 -14.48
C ASN A 41 -2.02 -14.66 -13.79
N ASP A 42 -2.13 -15.49 -12.75
CA ASP A 42 -3.34 -15.64 -11.94
C ASP A 42 -3.43 -14.63 -10.78
N LEU A 43 -2.35 -13.87 -10.55
CA LEU A 43 -2.32 -12.83 -9.52
C LEU A 43 -3.00 -11.57 -10.03
N TYR A 44 -3.80 -10.97 -9.16
CA TYR A 44 -4.41 -9.67 -9.46
C TYR A 44 -3.34 -8.59 -9.53
N ALA A 45 -3.50 -7.66 -10.49
CA ALA A 45 -2.66 -6.49 -10.58
C ALA A 45 -2.72 -5.69 -9.27
N LEU A 46 -1.55 -5.28 -8.78
CA LEU A 46 -1.45 -4.49 -7.56
C LEU A 46 -2.06 -3.10 -7.80
N PRO A 47 -3.07 -2.69 -7.00
CA PRO A 47 -3.65 -1.36 -7.07
C PRO A 47 -2.57 -0.27 -7.03
N SER A 48 -2.75 0.79 -7.81
CA SER A 48 -1.82 1.92 -7.88
C SER A 48 -1.43 2.49 -6.50
N HIS A 49 -2.38 2.61 -5.58
CA HIS A 49 -2.12 3.09 -4.20
C HIS A 49 -1.31 2.14 -3.30
N LEU A 50 -1.19 0.86 -3.68
CA LEU A 50 -0.35 -0.13 -2.98
C LEU A 50 1.03 -0.25 -3.63
N LYS A 51 1.26 0.39 -4.78
CA LYS A 51 2.58 0.40 -5.41
C LYS A 51 3.54 1.19 -4.53
N SER A 52 4.75 0.66 -4.40
CA SER A 52 5.84 1.32 -3.68
C SER A 52 6.21 2.67 -4.30
N THR A 53 5.98 2.87 -5.60
CA THR A 53 6.25 4.13 -6.31
C THR A 53 5.55 5.32 -5.66
N GLU A 54 4.24 5.22 -5.40
CA GLU A 54 3.45 6.27 -4.73
C GLU A 54 3.95 6.59 -3.31
N LEU A 55 4.63 5.64 -2.68
CA LEU A 55 5.22 5.79 -1.38
C LEU A 55 6.57 6.50 -1.45
N THR A 56 7.42 6.03 -2.36
CA THR A 56 8.74 6.58 -2.65
C THR A 56 8.61 8.05 -3.06
N ASP A 57 7.68 8.38 -3.95
CA ASP A 57 7.47 9.76 -4.42
C ASP A 57 7.11 10.71 -3.25
N LYS A 58 6.28 10.25 -2.30
CA LYS A 58 5.91 11.06 -1.12
C LYS A 58 7.08 11.25 -0.16
N ILE A 59 7.85 10.20 0.08
CA ILE A 59 9.04 10.27 0.94
C ILE A 59 10.08 11.19 0.28
N GLU A 60 10.29 11.06 -1.02
CA GLU A 60 11.25 11.85 -1.79
C GLU A 60 10.87 13.34 -1.79
N ALA A 61 9.59 13.67 -2.02
CA ALA A 61 9.11 15.05 -1.92
C ALA A 61 9.36 15.65 -0.52
N ASN A 62 9.03 14.90 0.53
CA ASN A 62 9.26 15.34 1.92
C ASN A 62 10.75 15.41 2.28
N TRP A 63 11.59 14.58 1.65
CA TRP A 63 13.04 14.60 1.80
C TRP A 63 13.63 15.87 1.21
N PHE A 64 13.23 16.26 0.00
CA PHE A 64 13.67 17.51 -0.60
C PHE A 64 13.27 18.72 0.25
N ASP A 65 12.10 18.70 0.87
CA ASP A 65 11.65 19.74 1.81
C ASP A 65 12.47 19.78 3.10
N GLU A 66 12.85 18.62 3.66
CA GLU A 66 13.70 18.53 4.86
C GLU A 66 15.11 19.06 4.59
N VAL A 67 15.71 18.69 3.46
CA VAL A 67 17.05 19.17 3.07
C VAL A 67 17.05 20.70 2.86
N LYS A 68 15.97 21.26 2.33
CA LYS A 68 15.81 22.72 2.18
C LYS A 68 15.62 23.43 3.52
N ARG A 69 14.85 22.85 4.45
CA ARG A 69 14.55 23.46 5.76
C ARG A 69 15.68 23.31 6.77
N TYR A 70 16.39 22.18 6.73
CA TYR A 70 17.44 21.82 7.68
C TYR A 70 18.73 21.43 6.96
N PRO A 71 19.37 22.36 6.23
CA PRO A 71 20.56 22.07 5.43
C PRO A 71 21.75 21.59 6.28
N GLN A 72 21.81 21.98 7.56
CA GLN A 72 22.90 21.61 8.46
C GLN A 72 22.70 20.26 9.14
N ASN A 73 21.45 19.78 9.27
CA ASN A 73 21.12 18.53 9.98
C ASN A 73 19.83 17.90 9.41
N PRO A 74 19.84 17.40 8.16
CA PRO A 74 18.70 16.70 7.60
C PRO A 74 18.55 15.32 8.28
N SER A 75 17.31 14.94 8.61
CA SER A 75 17.03 13.64 9.25
C SER A 75 15.97 12.84 8.49
N LEU A 76 16.36 11.66 8.00
CA LEU A 76 15.45 10.71 7.35
C LEU A 76 14.36 10.21 8.29
N ILE A 77 14.68 10.05 9.58
CA ILE A 77 13.72 9.60 10.59
C ILE A 77 12.60 10.64 10.73
N ARG A 78 12.93 11.93 10.73
CA ARG A 78 11.94 13.00 10.80
C ARG A 78 11.02 13.00 9.58
N VAL A 79 11.56 12.80 8.38
CA VAL A 79 10.79 12.70 7.14
C VAL A 79 9.87 11.49 7.14
N THR A 80 10.37 10.35 7.59
CA THR A 80 9.59 9.11 7.71
C THR A 80 8.45 9.29 8.71
N LEU A 81 8.74 9.81 9.91
CA LEU A 81 7.72 10.08 10.92
C LEU A 81 6.70 11.14 10.45
N ARG A 82 7.11 12.11 9.62
CA ARG A 82 6.16 13.08 9.05
C ARG A 82 5.26 12.46 7.99
N THR A 83 5.78 11.52 7.21
CA THR A 83 5.04 10.85 6.12
C THR A 83 4.08 9.78 6.66
N PHE A 84 4.50 9.03 7.68
CA PHE A 84 3.75 7.87 8.19
C PHE A 84 3.24 8.03 9.62
N GLY A 85 3.71 9.02 10.37
CA GLY A 85 3.46 9.13 11.81
C GLY A 85 1.98 9.25 12.13
N TRP A 86 1.20 9.98 11.32
CA TRP A 86 -0.26 10.02 11.49
C TRP A 86 -0.84 8.61 11.35
N LYS A 87 -0.56 7.89 10.26
CA LYS A 87 -1.05 6.52 10.06
C LYS A 87 -0.66 5.58 11.21
N LEU A 88 0.57 5.69 11.71
CA LEU A 88 1.06 4.90 12.84
C LEU A 88 0.31 5.23 14.13
N ILE A 89 0.08 6.52 14.42
CA ILE A 89 -0.68 6.97 15.60
C ILE A 89 -2.12 6.48 15.52
N PHE A 90 -2.80 6.60 14.39
CA PHE A 90 -4.18 6.08 14.24
C PHE A 90 -4.25 4.59 14.50
N HIS A 91 -3.31 3.82 13.95
CA HIS A 91 -3.25 2.38 14.21
C HIS A 91 -2.94 2.06 15.68
N GLY A 92 -2.01 2.78 16.30
CA GLY A 92 -1.63 2.60 17.70
C GLY A 92 -2.77 2.94 18.67
N VAL A 93 -3.52 4.01 18.39
CA VAL A 93 -4.71 4.38 19.18
C VAL A 93 -5.79 3.31 19.03
N PHE A 94 -6.04 2.81 17.83
CA PHE A 94 -7.01 1.73 17.62
C PHE A 94 -6.59 0.45 18.35
N ALA A 95 -5.31 0.08 18.31
CA ALA A 95 -4.78 -1.09 19.02
C ALA A 95 -4.76 -0.95 20.54
N LEU A 96 -4.70 0.28 21.07
CA LEU A 96 -4.79 0.53 22.52
C LEU A 96 -6.23 0.57 23.04
N LEU A 97 -7.19 0.92 22.17
CA LEU A 97 -8.61 1.02 22.50
C LEU A 97 -9.38 -0.30 22.29
N HIS A 98 -8.78 -1.29 21.64
CA HIS A 98 -9.34 -2.61 21.37
C HIS A 98 -8.65 -3.68 22.22
#